data_AF-A0A812L1V1-F1
#
_entry.id   AF-A0A812L1V1-F1
#
_cell.length_a   1.000
_cell.length_b   1.000
_cell.length_c   1.000
_cell.angle_alpha   90.00
_cell.angle_beta   90.00
_cell.angle_gamma   90.00
#
_symmetry.space_group_name_H-M   'P 1'
#
loop_
_entity.id
_entity.type
_entity.pdbx_description
1 polymer ?
#
loop_
_entity_poly.entity_id
_entity_poly.type
_entity_poly.pdbx_seq_one_letter_code
_entity_poly.pdbx_strand_id
1 'polypeptide(L)'
;RYNFVYVPHDKSRQRNVALAFVNFTDSEAARTAFAYFQGRSHPMDVRLGSHIRVSQADVQGLNLNLAYFIARSGLTDMENPHAPRVFEKGRRVNLLEAAKKHVTMQLVAQASQHVKAVDD
;
A
#
# COMPACT_ATOMS: atom_id res chain seq x y z
N ARG A 1 7.07 13.06 0.68
CA ARG A 1 7.41 12.25 -0.52
C ARG A 1 6.99 10.80 -0.27
N TYR A 2 6.65 10.04 -1.30
CA TYR A 2 6.22 8.63 -1.17
C TYR A 2 6.84 7.77 -2.27
N ASN A 3 6.93 6.46 -2.04
CA ASN A 3 7.50 5.50 -3.00
C ASN A 3 6.63 4.25 -3.24
N PHE A 4 5.48 4.12 -2.57
CA PHE A 4 4.56 3.02 -2.74
C PHE A 4 3.13 3.52 -2.59
N VAL A 5 2.24 3.09 -3.49
CA VAL A 5 0.79 3.29 -3.39
C VAL A 5 0.10 2.00 -3.79
N TYR A 6 -0.82 1.52 -2.97
CA TYR A 6 -1.59 0.32 -3.26
C TYR A 6 -3.05 0.49 -2.84
N VAL A 7 -3.97 0.14 -3.72
CA VAL A 7 -5.41 0.12 -3.47
C VAL A 7 -5.88 -1.30 -3.75
N PRO A 8 -6.12 -2.12 -2.72
CA PRO A 8 -6.56 -3.49 -2.93
C PRO A 8 -7.89 -3.52 -3.69
N HIS A 9 -7.97 -4.44 -4.64
CA HIS A 9 -9.14 -4.63 -5.49
C HIS A 9 -9.77 -5.98 -5.21
N ASP A 10 -11.05 -5.98 -4.84
CA ASP A 10 -11.84 -7.19 -4.70
C ASP A 10 -12.21 -7.71 -6.09
N LYS A 11 -11.51 -8.77 -6.53
CA LYS A 11 -11.74 -9.40 -7.84
C LYS A 11 -13.15 -9.98 -7.97
N SER A 12 -13.76 -10.41 -6.87
CA SER A 12 -15.11 -11.00 -6.90
C SER A 12 -16.19 -9.93 -7.09
N ARG A 13 -16.02 -8.78 -6.44
CA ARG A 13 -16.98 -7.67 -6.46
C ARG A 13 -16.65 -6.57 -7.46
N GLN A 14 -15.53 -6.70 -8.19
CA GLN A 14 -15.04 -5.74 -9.19
C GLN A 14 -14.99 -4.29 -8.66
N ARG A 15 -14.54 -4.13 -7.40
CA ARG A 15 -14.46 -2.82 -6.73
C ARG A 15 -13.27 -2.74 -5.79
N ASN A 16 -12.87 -1.52 -5.46
CA ASN A 16 -11.90 -1.27 -4.39
C ASN A 16 -12.52 -1.58 -3.01
N VAL A 17 -11.68 -1.99 -2.06
CA VAL A 17 -12.11 -2.33 -0.70
C VAL A 17 -12.21 -1.11 0.23
N ALA A 18 -12.35 0.10 -0.34
CA ALA A 18 -12.34 1.37 0.40
C ALA A 18 -11.12 1.57 1.33
N LEU A 19 -9.98 0.94 0.99
CA LEU A 19 -8.72 1.03 1.72
C LEU A 19 -7.59 1.35 0.74
N ALA A 20 -6.61 2.12 1.20
CA ALA A 20 -5.39 2.39 0.45
C ALA A 20 -4.18 2.40 1.40
N PHE A 21 -3.06 1.90 0.90
CA PHE A 21 -1.77 1.93 1.59
C PHE A 21 -0.83 2.88 0.84
N VAL A 22 -0.17 3.75 1.58
CA VAL A 22 0.83 4.70 1.04
C VAL A 22 2.08 4.63 1.90
N ASN A 23 3.22 4.29 1.31
CA ASN A 23 4.50 4.36 2.02
C ASN A 23 5.16 5.72 1.75
N PHE A 24 5.20 6.55 2.78
CA PHE A 24 5.94 7.81 2.76
C PHE A 24 7.43 7.55 3.03
N THR A 25 8.32 8.24 2.31
CA THR A 25 9.77 8.15 2.50
C THR A 25 10.30 9.20 3.47
N ASP A 26 9.41 10.01 4.03
CA ASP A 26 9.71 11.14 4.88
C ASP A 26 8.57 11.30 5.90
N SER A 27 8.95 11.46 7.17
CA SER A 27 8.00 11.48 8.29
C SER A 27 7.18 12.77 8.34
N GLU A 28 7.75 13.89 7.88
CA GLU A 28 7.04 15.16 7.77
C GLU A 28 5.89 15.04 6.76
N ALA A 29 6.18 14.51 5.56
CA ALA A 29 5.15 14.27 4.56
C ALA A 29 4.04 13.31 5.02
N ALA A 30 4.38 12.25 5.77
CA ALA A 30 3.39 11.35 6.35
C ALA A 30 2.48 12.08 7.34
N ARG A 31 3.06 12.93 8.19
CA ARG A 31 2.34 13.75 9.18
C ARG A 31 1.42 14.77 8.51
N THR A 32 1.90 15.45 7.46
CA THR A 32 1.09 16.38 6.68
C THR A 32 -0.10 15.67 6.02
N ALA A 33 0.13 14.49 5.43
CA ALA A 33 -0.95 13.69 4.84
C ALA A 33 -1.96 13.23 5.89
N PHE A 34 -1.48 12.74 7.04
CA PHE A 34 -2.33 12.37 8.17
C PHE A 34 -3.19 13.56 8.61
N ALA A 35 -2.59 14.72 8.89
CA ALA A 35 -3.33 15.91 9.33
C ALA A 35 -4.31 16.45 8.27
N TYR A 36 -4.03 16.23 6.99
CA TYR A 36 -4.89 16.64 5.89
C TYR A 36 -6.12 15.74 5.75
N PHE A 37 -5.94 14.42 5.81
CA PHE A 37 -7.00 13.44 5.56
C PHE A 37 -7.75 13.00 6.81
N GLN A 38 -7.16 13.14 8.00
CA GLN A 38 -7.79 12.76 9.26
C GLN A 38 -8.92 13.74 9.61
N GLY A 39 -10.17 13.30 9.42
CA GLY A 39 -11.35 13.89 10.06
C GLY A 39 -11.75 15.30 9.62
N ARG A 40 -11.31 15.76 8.44
CA ARG A 40 -11.82 17.03 7.88
C ARG A 40 -13.03 16.77 7.00
N SER A 41 -14.19 17.30 7.41
CA SER A 41 -15.27 17.63 6.48
C SER A 41 -14.76 18.70 5.53
N HIS A 42 -14.13 18.29 4.43
CA HIS A 42 -13.64 19.24 3.43
C HIS A 42 -14.83 20.00 2.85
N PRO A 43 -14.80 21.34 2.84
CA PRO A 43 -15.89 22.15 2.26
C PRO A 43 -16.06 21.92 0.75
N MET A 44 -15.05 21.34 0.08
CA MET A 44 -15.06 21.07 -1.35
C MET A 44 -15.68 19.71 -1.74
N ASP A 45 -15.98 18.82 -0.80
CA ASP A 45 -16.71 17.59 -1.13
C ASP A 45 -17.42 16.98 0.10
N VAL A 46 -18.62 17.49 0.36
CA VAL A 46 -19.56 16.98 1.39
C VAL A 46 -19.83 15.48 1.23
N ARG A 47 -19.50 14.87 0.07
CA ARG A 47 -19.71 13.45 -0.23
C ARG A 47 -18.52 12.53 0.03
N LEU A 48 -17.28 13.04 0.12
CA LEU A 48 -16.07 12.20 0.21
C LEU A 48 -15.23 12.42 1.48
N GLY A 49 -15.14 13.64 1.99
CA GLY A 49 -14.15 13.99 3.03
C GLY A 49 -14.47 13.49 4.44
N SER A 50 -15.75 13.36 4.80
CA SER A 50 -16.18 13.12 6.19
C SER A 50 -15.91 11.70 6.72
N HIS A 51 -15.48 10.76 5.87
CA HIS A 51 -15.32 9.35 6.25
C HIS A 51 -13.90 8.80 6.04
N ILE A 52 -12.93 9.62 5.59
CA ILE A 52 -11.55 9.16 5.46
C ILE A 52 -10.94 9.09 6.85
N ARG A 53 -10.46 7.90 7.21
CA ARG A 53 -9.64 7.67 8.40
C ARG A 53 -8.25 7.27 7.96
N VAL A 54 -7.25 7.87 8.58
CA VAL A 54 -5.87 7.52 8.37
C VAL A 54 -5.33 6.93 9.67
N SER A 55 -4.61 5.84 9.55
CA SER A 55 -3.87 5.23 10.66
C SER A 55 -2.52 4.76 10.15
N GLN A 56 -1.61 4.49 11.08
CA GLN A 56 -0.40 3.74 10.77
C GLN A 56 -0.80 2.32 10.35
N ALA A 57 -0.17 1.81 9.29
CA ALA A 57 -0.33 0.43 8.85
C ALA A 57 0.59 -0.50 9.65
N ASP A 58 0.20 -1.77 9.81
CA ASP A 58 1.04 -2.76 10.52
C ASP A 58 2.33 -3.07 9.74
N VAL A 59 2.25 -3.02 8.40
CA VAL A 59 3.39 -3.22 7.50
C VAL A 59 4.04 -1.89 7.15
N GLN A 60 5.26 -1.66 7.63
CA GLN A 60 6.01 -0.41 7.45
C GLN A 60 7.21 -0.58 6.49
N GLY A 61 7.37 0.35 5.55
CA GLY A 61 8.50 0.35 4.61
C GLY A 61 8.23 -0.38 3.29
N LEU A 62 8.96 0.01 2.25
CA LEU A 62 8.74 -0.46 0.87
C LEU A 62 8.98 -1.97 0.71
N ASN A 63 10.09 -2.48 1.24
CA ASN A 63 10.47 -3.88 1.17
C ASN A 63 9.42 -4.80 1.82
N LEU A 64 8.94 -4.44 3.01
CA LEU A 64 7.93 -5.22 3.72
C LEU A 64 6.56 -5.14 3.03
N ASN A 65 6.17 -3.96 2.53
CA ASN A 65 4.93 -3.82 1.75
C ASN A 65 4.94 -4.67 0.47
N LEU A 66 6.07 -4.71 -0.25
CA LEU A 66 6.23 -5.56 -1.43
C LEU A 66 6.24 -7.06 -1.08
N ALA A 67 6.95 -7.45 -0.02
CA ALA A 67 6.97 -8.83 0.46
C ALA A 67 5.57 -9.30 0.86
N TYR A 68 4.82 -8.46 1.58
CA TYR A 68 3.44 -8.73 1.97
C TYR A 68 2.51 -8.90 0.77
N PHE A 69 2.62 -8.02 -0.24
CA PHE A 69 1.85 -8.17 -1.46
C PHE A 69 2.16 -9.49 -2.17
N ILE A 70 3.44 -9.85 -2.32
CA ILE A 70 3.84 -11.12 -2.97
C ILE A 70 3.34 -12.32 -2.16
N ALA A 71 3.45 -12.29 -0.83
CA ALA A 71 2.99 -13.36 0.03
C ALA A 71 1.46 -13.55 -0.02
N ARG A 72 0.69 -12.47 -0.13
CA ARG A 72 -0.79 -12.50 -0.13
C ARG A 72 -1.39 -12.76 -1.51
N SER A 73 -0.82 -12.18 -2.57
CA SER A 73 -1.38 -12.21 -3.93
C SER A 73 -0.64 -13.15 -4.88
N GLY A 74 0.60 -13.53 -4.55
CA GLY A 74 1.46 -14.33 -5.40
C GLY A 74 2.21 -13.51 -6.46
N LEU A 75 3.27 -14.09 -7.02
CA LEU A 75 4.11 -13.46 -8.05
C LEU A 75 3.37 -13.24 -9.37
N THR A 76 2.33 -14.01 -9.67
CA THR A 76 1.55 -13.88 -10.91
C THR A 76 0.70 -12.62 -10.94
N ASP A 77 0.36 -12.06 -9.77
CA ASP A 77 -0.44 -10.83 -9.66
C ASP A 77 0.39 -9.54 -9.83
N MET A 78 1.70 -9.65 -10.09
CA MET A 78 2.58 -8.49 -10.27
C MET A 78 2.30 -7.68 -11.54
N GLU A 79 1.68 -8.30 -12.55
CA GLU A 79 1.26 -7.62 -13.79
C GLU A 79 -0.18 -7.10 -13.72
N ASN A 80 -0.88 -7.34 -12.61
CA ASN A 80 -2.26 -6.92 -12.43
C ASN A 80 -2.36 -5.38 -12.48
N PRO A 81 -3.29 -4.78 -13.24
CA PRO A 81 -3.52 -3.33 -13.25
C PRO A 81 -3.79 -2.71 -11.88
N HIS A 82 -4.29 -3.52 -10.94
CA HIS A 82 -4.57 -3.16 -9.54
C HIS A 82 -3.42 -3.51 -8.58
N ALA A 83 -2.29 -4.01 -9.08
CA ALA A 83 -1.10 -4.24 -8.28
C ALA A 83 -0.53 -2.90 -7.75
N PRO A 84 0.29 -2.94 -6.69
CA PRO A 84 0.95 -1.76 -6.16
C PRO A 84 1.76 -0.99 -7.19
N ARG A 85 1.81 0.32 -7.03
CA ARG A 85 2.66 1.21 -7.81
C ARG A 85 3.86 1.62 -6.96
N VAL A 86 5.06 1.38 -7.49
CA VAL A 86 6.32 1.78 -6.86
C VAL A 86 6.92 2.96 -7.60
N PHE A 87 7.55 3.86 -6.85
CA PHE A 87 8.17 5.07 -7.39
C PHE A 87 9.60 5.22 -6.90
N GLU A 88 10.52 5.52 -7.83
CA GLU A 88 11.89 5.91 -7.51
C GLU A 88 12.13 7.34 -8.01
N LYS A 89 12.61 8.21 -7.11
CA LYS A 89 12.85 9.63 -7.41
C LYS A 89 11.63 10.31 -8.09
N GLY A 90 10.42 9.94 -7.65
CA GLY A 90 9.15 10.48 -8.16
C GLY A 90 8.67 9.88 -9.49
N ARG A 91 9.39 8.92 -10.08
CA ARG A 91 8.99 8.25 -11.33
C ARG A 91 8.49 6.84 -11.04
N ARG A 92 7.41 6.43 -11.71
CA ARG A 92 6.91 5.06 -11.62
C ARG A 92 7.97 4.11 -12.19
N VAL A 93 8.27 3.04 -11.46
CA VAL A 93 9.14 1.96 -11.91
C VAL A 93 8.34 0.67 -12.13
N ASN A 94 8.95 -0.30 -12.82
CA ASN A 94 8.36 -1.63 -12.97
C ASN A 94 8.30 -2.34 -11.61
N LEU A 95 7.13 -2.91 -11.27
CA LEU A 95 6.90 -3.54 -9.97
C LEU A 95 7.75 -4.81 -9.76
N LEU A 96 7.90 -5.63 -10.79
CA LEU A 96 8.72 -6.84 -10.74
C LEU A 96 10.18 -6.51 -10.49
N GLU A 97 10.73 -5.54 -11.21
CA GLU A 97 12.10 -5.07 -11.00
C GLU A 97 12.29 -4.47 -9.60
N ALA A 98 11.32 -3.69 -9.11
CA ALA A 98 11.35 -3.17 -7.75
C ALA A 98 11.33 -4.28 -6.68
N ALA A 99 10.51 -5.32 -6.88
CA ALA A 99 10.47 -6.46 -5.98
C ALA A 99 11.80 -7.22 -5.96
N LYS A 100 12.37 -7.53 -7.13
CA LYS A 100 13.69 -8.19 -7.21
C LYS A 100 14.79 -7.41 -6.49
N LYS A 101 14.73 -6.07 -6.55
CA LYS A 101 15.70 -5.18 -5.91
C LYS A 101 15.52 -5.08 -4.39
N HIS A 102 14.29 -5.13 -3.89
CA HIS A 102 13.98 -4.76 -2.50
C HIS A 102 13.50 -5.93 -1.63
N VAL A 103 13.14 -7.07 -2.20
CA VAL A 103 12.53 -8.20 -1.49
C VAL A 103 13.45 -9.40 -1.51
N THR A 104 13.72 -9.96 -0.33
CA THR A 104 14.44 -11.24 -0.18
C THR A 104 13.46 -12.36 0.14
N MET A 105 13.87 -13.61 -0.10
CA MET A 105 13.03 -14.78 0.24
C MET A 105 12.73 -14.89 1.74
N GLN A 106 13.63 -14.42 2.60
CA GLN A 106 13.40 -14.34 4.04
C GLN A 106 12.25 -13.38 4.38
N LEU A 107 12.20 -12.22 3.72
CA LEU A 107 11.10 -11.27 3.93
C LEU A 107 9.76 -11.82 3.45
N VAL A 108 9.74 -12.55 2.33
CA VAL A 108 8.52 -13.21 1.85
C VAL A 108 8.06 -14.26 2.86
N ALA A 109 8.97 -15.10 3.39
CA ALA A 109 8.61 -16.11 4.39
C ALA A 109 8.04 -15.50 5.68
N GLN A 110 8.66 -14.42 6.18
CA GLN A 110 8.14 -13.66 7.34
C GLN A 110 6.77 -13.06 7.05
N ALA A 111 6.60 -12.45 5.86
CA ALA A 111 5.32 -11.89 5.45
C ALA A 111 4.23 -12.96 5.31
N SER A 112 4.55 -14.15 4.80
CA SER A 112 3.60 -15.28 4.73
C SER A 112 3.14 -15.75 6.11
N GLN A 113 4.01 -15.72 7.13
CA GLN A 113 3.61 -16.01 8.51
C GLN A 113 2.66 -14.94 9.04
N HIS A 114 2.96 -13.67 8.77
CA HIS A 114 2.10 -12.54 9.17
C HIS A 114 0.74 -12.56 8.47
N VAL A 115 0.67 -12.92 7.18
CA VAL A 115 -0.60 -13.05 6.45
C VAL A 115 -1.48 -14.12 7.10
N LYS A 116 -0.91 -15.29 7.44
CA LYS A 116 -1.65 -16.36 8.13
C LYS A 116 -2.21 -15.90 9.47
N ALA A 117 -1.39 -15.25 10.29
CA ALA A 117 -1.79 -14.77 11.61
C ALA A 117 -2.88 -13.68 11.59
N VAL A 118 -3.07 -12.98 10.47
CA VAL A 118 -4.12 -11.97 10.29
C VAL A 118 -5.42 -12.57 9.73
N ASP A 119 -5.31 -13.66 8.97
CA ASP A 119 -6.46 -14.34 8.36
C ASP A 119 -7.08 -15.41 9.32
N ASP A 120 -6.35 -15.83 10.37
CA ASP A 120 -6.82 -16.66 11.50
C ASP A 120 -7.60 -15.86 12.56
#